data_AF-A0A929E1K0-F1
#
_entry.id   AF-A0A929E1K0-F1
#
_cell.length_a   1.000
_cell.length_b   1.000
_cell.length_c   1.000
_cell.angle_alpha   90.00
_cell.angle_beta   90.00
_cell.angle_gamma   90.00
#
_symmetry.space_group_name_H-M   'P 1'
#
loop_
_entity.id
_entity.type
_entity.pdbx_description
1 polymer ?
#
loop_
_entity_poly.entity_id
_entity_poly.type
_entity_poly.pdbx_seq_one_letter_code
_entity_poly.pdbx_strand_id
1 'polypeptide(L)'
;NGASEMDIRHSSSGRVSAVLIDGVVIDVVLSGSGRVELAGDLEVAKYSLNSSGRLDALDLEVSDVEASNTGYGNIYVWAVDLLDATITGSGDIVYLGNPVISTRITGSGNLRSY
;
A
#
# COMPACT_ATOMS: atom_id res chain seq x y z
N ASN A 1 13.53 16.80 -15.92
CA ASN A 1 12.24 16.65 -15.22
C ASN A 1 12.06 15.17 -14.95
N GLY A 2 12.84 14.64 -14.00
CA GLY A 2 12.76 13.23 -13.62
C GLY A 2 11.94 13.15 -12.35
N ALA A 3 10.74 12.57 -12.44
CA ALA A 3 10.06 12.12 -11.23
C ALA A 3 10.93 11.04 -10.59
N SER A 4 11.18 11.15 -9.29
CA SER A 4 11.83 10.11 -8.51
C SER A 4 10.82 8.97 -8.34
N GLU A 5 10.95 7.94 -9.18
CA GLU A 5 10.19 6.70 -9.10
C GLU A 5 11.01 5.65 -8.35
N MET A 6 10.39 5.00 -7.36
CA MET A 6 10.98 3.89 -6.62
C MET A 6 10.17 2.61 -6.84
N ASP A 7 10.85 1.50 -7.13
CA ASP A 7 10.26 0.17 -7.27
C ASP A 7 10.73 -0.76 -6.14
N ILE A 8 9.79 -1.35 -5.38
CA ILE A 8 10.08 -2.39 -4.38
C ILE A 8 9.35 -3.68 -4.75
N ARG A 9 10.10 -4.75 -5.02
CA ARG A 9 9.54 -6.09 -5.23
C ARG A 9 10.08 -7.05 -4.18
N HIS A 10 9.20 -7.57 -3.33
CA HIS A 10 9.57 -8.48 -2.25
C HIS A 10 8.80 -9.80 -2.34
N SER A 11 9.53 -10.90 -2.50
CA SER A 11 8.96 -12.25 -2.70
C SER A 11 9.39 -13.26 -1.62
N SER A 12 10.20 -12.83 -0.64
CA SER A 12 10.70 -13.65 0.46
C SER A 12 9.82 -13.50 1.72
N SER A 13 10.16 -14.24 2.77
CA SER A 13 9.60 -14.10 4.13
C SER A 13 10.31 -13.04 4.98
N GLY A 14 11.33 -12.36 4.42
CA GLY A 14 12.10 -11.33 5.09
C GLY A 14 11.33 -10.03 5.36
N ARG A 15 12.04 -9.04 5.90
CA ARG A 15 11.54 -7.68 6.11
C ARG A 15 12.29 -6.71 5.19
N VAL A 16 11.55 -5.84 4.51
CA VAL A 16 12.06 -4.64 3.85
C VAL A 16 11.57 -3.44 4.64
N SER A 17 12.48 -2.51 4.95
CA SER A 17 12.13 -1.24 5.61
C SER A 17 12.77 -0.10 4.84
N ALA A 18 12.00 0.94 4.51
CA ALA A 18 12.50 2.11 3.79
C ALA A 18 11.87 3.40 4.35
N VAL A 19 12.66 4.49 4.32
CA VAL A 19 12.19 5.85 4.61
C VAL A 19 12.32 6.67 3.32
N LEU A 20 11.23 7.30 2.90
CA LEU A 20 11.08 7.98 1.63
C LEU A 20 10.80 9.44 1.89
N ILE A 21 11.65 10.33 1.40
CA ILE A 21 11.53 11.77 1.61
C ILE A 21 11.73 12.42 0.25
N ASP A 22 10.94 13.45 -0.07
CA ASP A 22 10.98 14.17 -1.35
C ASP A 22 10.81 13.24 -2.59
N GLY A 23 10.11 12.12 -2.43
CA GLY A 23 9.81 11.21 -3.53
C GLY A 23 8.51 11.56 -4.24
N VAL A 24 8.44 11.29 -5.55
CA VAL A 24 7.22 11.56 -6.33
C VAL A 24 6.33 10.32 -6.37
N VAL A 25 6.89 9.17 -6.73
CA VAL A 25 6.12 7.94 -6.93
C VAL A 25 6.83 6.73 -6.33
N ILE A 26 6.06 5.85 -5.69
CA ILE A 26 6.52 4.48 -5.37
C ILE A 26 5.57 3.41 -5.91
N ASP A 27 6.13 2.33 -6.45
CA ASP A 27 5.45 1.07 -6.78
C ASP A 27 5.98 -0.07 -5.92
N VAL A 28 5.09 -0.74 -5.18
CA VAL A 28 5.44 -1.84 -4.28
C VAL A 28 4.63 -3.07 -4.61
N VAL A 29 5.33 -4.18 -4.85
CA VAL A 29 4.73 -5.50 -5.05
C VAL A 29 5.25 -6.47 -3.99
N LEU A 30 4.34 -6.97 -3.14
CA LEU A 30 4.63 -7.99 -2.14
C LEU A 30 3.97 -9.32 -2.50
N SER A 31 4.79 -10.25 -2.99
CA SER A 31 4.36 -11.61 -3.38
C SER A 31 4.83 -12.72 -2.45
N GLY A 32 5.67 -12.38 -1.46
CA GLY A 32 6.09 -13.29 -0.40
C GLY A 32 5.28 -13.13 0.88
N SER A 33 5.48 -14.03 1.84
CA SER A 33 4.86 -13.95 3.17
C SER A 33 5.54 -12.95 4.12
N GLY A 34 6.52 -12.21 3.63
CA GLY A 34 7.28 -11.26 4.42
C GLY A 34 6.57 -9.95 4.70
N ARG A 35 7.35 -8.95 5.13
CA ARG A 35 6.84 -7.65 5.53
C ARG A 35 7.56 -6.53 4.80
N VAL A 36 6.80 -5.54 4.35
CA VAL A 36 7.32 -4.24 3.88
C VAL A 36 6.83 -3.18 4.86
N GLU A 37 7.75 -2.38 5.41
CA GLU A 37 7.48 -1.26 6.32
C GLU A 37 8.00 0.03 5.65
N LEU A 38 7.14 1.01 5.43
CA LEU A 38 7.48 2.27 4.76
C LEU A 38 7.12 3.47 5.64
N ALA A 39 7.96 4.50 5.61
CA ALA A 39 7.73 5.76 6.31
C ALA A 39 8.16 6.98 5.49
N GLY A 40 7.63 8.15 5.82
CA GLY A 40 7.99 9.45 5.23
C GLY A 40 6.83 10.14 4.51
N ASP A 41 7.10 10.80 3.38
CA ASP A 41 6.12 11.57 2.60
C ASP A 41 6.31 11.39 1.08
N LEU A 42 5.21 11.25 0.34
CA LEU A 42 5.19 11.09 -1.12
C LEU A 42 3.93 11.70 -1.76
N GLU A 43 4.00 12.00 -3.06
CA GLU A 43 2.80 12.40 -3.81
C GLU A 43 1.93 11.18 -4.17
N VAL A 44 2.53 10.10 -4.70
CA VAL A 44 1.79 8.94 -5.22
C VAL A 44 2.37 7.62 -4.74
N ALA A 45 1.52 6.70 -4.32
CA ALA A 45 1.92 5.34 -3.99
C ALA A 45 1.00 4.28 -4.61
N LYS A 46 1.63 3.24 -5.17
CA LYS A 46 0.98 2.07 -5.72
C LYS A 46 1.38 0.83 -4.94
N TYR A 47 0.39 0.14 -4.38
CA TYR A 47 0.59 -1.01 -3.52
C TYR A 47 -0.14 -2.23 -4.09
N SER A 48 0.60 -3.32 -4.32
CA SER A 48 0.04 -4.59 -4.75
C SER A 48 0.45 -5.70 -3.79
N LEU A 49 -0.54 -6.28 -3.10
CA LEU A 49 -0.38 -7.46 -2.27
C LEU A 49 -1.14 -8.64 -2.88
N ASN A 50 -0.42 -9.68 -3.27
CA ASN A 50 -0.96 -10.90 -3.88
C ASN A 50 -0.61 -12.16 -3.09
N SER A 51 -0.36 -12.01 -1.78
CA SER A 51 0.15 -13.06 -0.89
C SER A 51 -0.40 -12.92 0.54
N SER A 52 0.15 -13.68 1.49
CA SER A 52 -0.18 -13.59 2.93
C SER A 52 0.70 -12.61 3.71
N GLY A 53 1.58 -11.86 3.02
CA GLY A 53 2.48 -10.90 3.63
C GLY A 53 1.78 -9.68 4.22
N ARG A 54 2.57 -8.75 4.77
CA ARG A 54 2.06 -7.48 5.30
C ARG A 54 2.78 -6.31 4.64
N LEU A 55 2.02 -5.38 4.09
CA LEU A 55 2.52 -4.08 3.66
C LEU A 55 2.03 -3.05 4.68
N ASP A 56 2.96 -2.43 5.39
CA ASP A 56 2.72 -1.48 6.46
C ASP A 56 3.32 -0.13 6.08
N ALA A 57 2.47 0.81 5.67
CA ALA A 57 2.82 2.14 5.21
C ALA A 57 2.01 3.21 5.98
N LEU A 58 1.72 2.95 7.26
CA LEU A 58 1.00 3.90 8.11
C LEU A 58 1.85 5.09 8.53
N ASP A 59 3.17 4.94 8.53
CA ASP A 59 4.11 6.02 8.81
C ASP A 59 4.53 6.77 7.54
N LEU A 60 3.90 6.47 6.39
CA LEU A 60 4.16 7.08 5.08
C LEU A 60 2.92 7.85 4.64
N GLU A 61 2.94 9.18 4.78
CA GLU A 61 1.86 10.07 4.35
C GLU A 61 1.90 10.22 2.82
N VAL A 62 0.80 9.92 2.13
CA VAL A 62 0.72 9.98 0.67
C VAL A 62 -0.52 10.73 0.21
N SER A 63 -0.38 11.65 -0.75
CA SER A 63 -1.54 12.34 -1.35
C SER A 63 -2.49 11.37 -2.03
N ASP A 64 -2.01 10.63 -3.03
CA ASP A 64 -2.81 9.69 -3.82
C ASP A 64 -2.32 8.25 -3.66
N VAL A 65 -3.20 7.38 -3.15
CA VAL A 65 -2.90 5.95 -2.95
C VAL A 65 -3.75 5.08 -3.87
N GLU A 66 -3.09 4.21 -4.62
CA GLU A 66 -3.69 3.07 -5.33
C GLU A 66 -3.30 1.78 -4.58
N ALA A 67 -4.27 1.05 -4.04
CA ALA A 67 -4.01 -0.16 -3.26
C ALA A 67 -4.82 -1.35 -3.78
N SER A 68 -4.13 -2.43 -4.15
CA SER A 68 -4.71 -3.67 -4.66
C SER A 68 -4.35 -4.85 -3.76
N ASN A 69 -5.36 -5.45 -3.13
CA ASN A 69 -5.23 -6.65 -2.33
C ASN A 69 -5.97 -7.83 -2.98
N THR A 70 -5.19 -8.70 -3.60
CA THR A 70 -5.67 -9.96 -4.19
C THR A 70 -5.31 -11.18 -3.31
N GLY A 71 -4.56 -10.95 -2.23
CA GLY A 71 -4.07 -11.98 -1.32
C GLY A 71 -4.91 -12.19 -0.06
N TYR A 72 -4.26 -12.76 0.94
CA TYR A 72 -4.84 -13.06 2.26
C TYR A 72 -4.25 -12.16 3.36
N GLY A 73 -3.14 -11.49 3.06
CA GLY A 73 -2.48 -10.54 3.95
C GLY A 73 -3.14 -9.17 3.90
N ASN A 74 -2.63 -8.21 4.69
CA ASN A 74 -3.24 -6.88 4.80
C ASN A 74 -2.29 -5.80 4.31
N ILE A 75 -2.89 -4.74 3.75
CA ILE A 75 -2.22 -3.49 3.38
C ILE A 75 -2.68 -2.42 4.38
N TYR A 76 -1.73 -1.70 4.97
CA TYR A 76 -2.00 -0.57 5.86
C TYR A 76 -1.39 0.68 5.23
N VAL A 77 -2.16 1.75 5.03
CA VAL A 77 -1.74 2.95 4.27
C VAL A 77 -2.18 4.24 4.96
N TRP A 78 -1.46 5.34 4.74
CA TRP A 78 -1.96 6.69 5.05
C TRP A 78 -2.19 7.46 3.75
N ALA A 79 -3.45 7.75 3.46
CA ALA A 79 -3.87 8.51 2.28
C ALA A 79 -4.48 9.86 2.67
N VAL A 80 -4.06 10.94 2.03
CA VAL A 80 -4.51 12.31 2.34
C VAL A 80 -5.65 12.75 1.43
N ASP A 81 -5.48 12.63 0.11
CA ASP A 81 -6.41 13.19 -0.89
C ASP A 81 -7.27 12.12 -1.55
N LEU A 82 -6.66 11.03 -2.03
CA LEU A 82 -7.35 9.95 -2.73
C LEU A 82 -6.89 8.57 -2.22
N LEU A 83 -7.87 7.67 -2.07
CA LEU A 83 -7.64 6.24 -1.93
C LEU A 83 -8.47 5.48 -2.97
N ASP A 84 -7.80 4.90 -3.96
CA ASP A 84 -8.39 3.91 -4.87
C ASP A 84 -8.04 2.50 -4.41
N ALA A 85 -9.01 1.82 -3.79
CA ALA A 85 -8.80 0.52 -3.17
C ALA A 85 -9.54 -0.60 -3.91
N THR A 86 -8.78 -1.58 -4.40
CA THR A 86 -9.30 -2.81 -5.01
C THR A 86 -9.02 -4.01 -4.11
N ILE A 87 -10.06 -4.73 -3.70
CA ILE A 87 -9.96 -5.93 -2.85
C ILE A 87 -10.65 -7.09 -3.55
N THR A 88 -9.88 -8.01 -4.10
CA THR A 88 -10.39 -9.25 -4.69
C THR A 88 -10.07 -10.48 -3.85
N GLY A 89 -9.11 -10.34 -2.92
CA GLY A 89 -8.70 -11.39 -1.99
C GLY A 89 -9.56 -11.48 -0.73
N SER A 90 -9.01 -12.14 0.28
CA SER A 90 -9.63 -12.25 1.62
C SER A 90 -9.00 -11.31 2.64
N GLY A 91 -7.88 -10.68 2.29
CA GLY A 91 -7.20 -9.71 3.13
C GLY A 91 -7.83 -8.32 3.07
N ASP A 92 -7.54 -7.51 4.08
CA ASP A 92 -8.11 -6.18 4.23
C ASP A 92 -7.14 -5.09 3.74
N ILE A 93 -7.71 -3.94 3.38
CA ILE A 93 -6.97 -2.68 3.28
C ILE A 93 -7.42 -1.82 4.46
N VAL A 94 -6.47 -1.33 5.24
CA VAL A 94 -6.73 -0.46 6.38
C VAL A 94 -6.06 0.89 6.10
N TYR A 95 -6.80 1.99 6.23
CA TYR A 95 -6.29 3.31 5.89
C TYR A 95 -6.38 4.29 7.05
N LEU A 96 -5.40 5.19 7.13
CA LEU A 96 -5.40 6.41 7.92
C LEU A 96 -5.64 7.61 7.00
N GLY A 97 -6.16 8.71 7.57
CA GLY A 97 -6.43 9.96 6.86
C GLY A 97 -7.91 10.15 6.55
N ASN A 98 -8.22 11.16 5.72
CA ASN A 98 -9.59 11.46 5.30
C ASN A 98 -9.67 11.69 3.77
N PRO A 99 -9.25 10.70 2.96
CA PRO A 99 -9.23 10.83 1.52
C PRO A 99 -10.63 10.73 0.92
N VAL A 100 -10.77 11.15 -0.34
CA VAL A 100 -11.86 10.69 -1.20
C VAL A 100 -11.63 9.21 -1.49
N ILE A 101 -12.67 8.39 -1.32
CA ILE A 101 -12.55 6.94 -1.40
C ILE A 101 -13.24 6.41 -2.67
N SER A 102 -12.46 5.77 -3.53
CA SER A 102 -12.92 4.90 -4.61
C SER A 102 -12.67 3.45 -4.20
N THR A 103 -13.70 2.58 -4.26
CA THR A 103 -13.53 1.19 -3.84
C THR A 103 -14.17 0.19 -4.77
N ARG A 104 -13.50 -0.94 -4.92
CA ARG A 104 -14.04 -2.13 -5.56
C ARG A 104 -13.69 -3.37 -4.74
N ILE A 105 -14.71 -3.97 -4.13
CA ILE A 105 -14.56 -5.19 -3.35
C ILE A 105 -15.35 -6.30 -4.04
N THR A 106 -14.64 -7.32 -4.52
CA THR A 106 -15.25 -8.55 -5.08
C THR A 106 -14.86 -9.80 -4.31
N GLY A 107 -13.91 -9.69 -3.38
CA GLY A 107 -13.49 -10.76 -2.48
C GLY A 107 -14.25 -10.77 -1.15
N SER A 108 -13.63 -11.38 -0.14
CA SER A 108 -14.18 -11.45 1.23
C SER A 108 -13.53 -10.48 2.21
N GLY A 109 -12.48 -9.78 1.78
CA GLY A 109 -11.83 -8.71 2.56
C GLY A 109 -12.64 -7.42 2.60
N ASN A 110 -12.17 -6.46 3.39
CA ASN A 110 -12.84 -5.20 3.67
C ASN A 110 -11.88 -4.01 3.56
N LEU A 111 -12.42 -2.85 3.21
CA LEU A 111 -11.77 -1.57 3.45
C LEU A 111 -12.19 -1.06 4.83
N ARG A 112 -11.24 -0.66 5.67
CA ARG A 112 -11.51 -0.12 7.02
C ARG A 112 -10.66 1.12 7.29
N SER A 113 -11.22 2.10 7.97
CA SER A 113 -10.40 3.17 8.57
C SER A 113 -9.71 2.64 9.83
N TYR A 114 -8.58 3.23 10.19
CA TYR A 114 -7.99 3.09 11.52
C TYR A 114 -8.88 3.69 12.61
#